data_AF-A0A5P8Z0T5-F1
#
_entry.id   AF-A0A5P8Z0T5-F1
#
_cell.length_a   1.000
_cell.length_b   1.000
_cell.length_c   1.000
_cell.angle_alpha   90.00
_cell.angle_beta   90.00
_cell.angle_gamma   90.00
#
_symmetry.space_group_name_H-M   'P 1'
#
loop_
_entity.id
_entity.type
_entity.pdbx_description
1 polymer ?
#
loop_
_entity_poly.entity_id
_entity_poly.type
_entity_poly.pdbx_seq_one_letter_code
_entity_poly.pdbx_strand_id
1 'polypeptide(L)'
;MSRVGLSLFWAIRVAFQFITMALLIAAGLAALLATLAAALGHLPWLDLSLSFGGTVYPQAGMAVQIAGTALIVGLLAYLPGNARVLALENSHRKFHITMEDVTRAYRIAHAADRTGVFNLKSEFDSVRERIAYLRDHPDLAELEAPVIEVAAQMSHLSRDLARVYSDDAVRRATDFLTQRQTEVDDFNRRLDEAKSHAVGLRAWIEDVEMDEAVAEAQLARICEELHELLPELSETLREDAQPVVEATARDAAPARDAARDWIDDVACDDDFAADPVKSDSDIVELLSRRAAQ
;
A
#
# COMPACT_ATOMS: atom_id res chain seq x y z
N MET A 1 38.12 -28.09 -0.96
CA MET A 1 38.48 -27.42 -2.22
C MET A 1 38.18 -25.94 -2.08
N SER A 2 39.16 -25.06 -2.30
CA SER A 2 38.99 -23.61 -2.13
C SER A 2 37.92 -23.07 -3.10
N ARG A 3 37.15 -22.06 -2.67
CA ARG A 3 36.11 -21.40 -3.50
C ARG A 3 36.63 -20.97 -4.89
N VAL A 4 37.92 -20.63 -4.96
CA VAL A 4 38.65 -20.26 -6.18
C VAL A 4 38.80 -21.44 -7.16
N GLY A 5 39.03 -22.66 -6.66
CA GLY A 5 39.08 -23.85 -7.51
C GLY A 5 37.73 -24.13 -8.16
N LEU A 6 36.64 -24.01 -7.42
CA LEU A 6 35.29 -24.26 -7.93
C LEU A 6 34.88 -23.25 -9.02
N SER A 7 35.23 -21.97 -8.86
CA SER A 7 34.96 -20.93 -9.86
C SER A 7 35.79 -21.10 -11.14
N LEU A 8 37.04 -21.56 -11.02
CA LEU A 8 37.90 -21.81 -12.17
C LEU A 8 37.41 -23.00 -13.01
N PHE A 9 37.03 -24.11 -12.36
CA PHE A 9 36.45 -25.27 -13.07
C PHE A 9 35.14 -24.92 -13.78
N TRP A 10 34.30 -24.08 -13.16
CA TRP A 10 33.08 -23.60 -13.78
C TRP A 10 33.36 -22.74 -15.02
N ALA A 11 34.30 -21.79 -14.92
CA ALA A 11 34.70 -20.93 -16.04
C ALA A 11 35.28 -21.74 -17.21
N ILE A 12 36.14 -22.72 -16.93
CA ILE A 12 36.72 -23.62 -17.94
C ILE A 12 35.63 -24.41 -18.65
N ARG A 13 34.68 -24.98 -17.89
CA ARG A 13 33.56 -25.75 -18.45
C ARG A 13 32.69 -24.90 -19.37
N VAL A 14 32.37 -23.67 -18.95
CA VAL A 14 31.56 -22.73 -19.74
C VAL A 14 32.29 -22.34 -21.02
N ALA A 15 33.58 -21.98 -20.94
CA ALA A 15 34.39 -21.65 -22.10
C ALA A 15 34.45 -22.81 -23.10
N PHE A 16 34.68 -24.04 -22.62
CA PHE A 16 34.69 -25.23 -23.46
C PHE A 16 33.35 -25.43 -24.18
N GLN A 17 32.22 -25.30 -23.48
CA GLN A 17 30.89 -25.45 -24.05
C GLN A 17 30.60 -24.41 -25.15
N PHE A 18 30.99 -23.14 -24.94
CA PHE A 18 30.85 -22.10 -25.96
C PHE A 18 31.70 -22.37 -27.19
N ILE A 19 32.95 -22.79 -27.00
CA ILE A 19 33.87 -23.12 -28.10
C ILE A 19 33.33 -24.30 -28.92
N THR A 20 32.87 -25.37 -28.26
CA THR A 20 32.30 -26.54 -28.95
C THR A 20 31.04 -26.16 -29.72
N MET A 21 30.15 -25.36 -29.14
CA MET A 21 28.92 -24.95 -29.82
C MET A 21 29.19 -24.04 -31.01
N ALA A 22 30.12 -23.09 -30.87
CA ALA A 22 30.55 -22.24 -31.97
C ALA A 22 31.17 -23.05 -33.12
N LEU A 23 31.98 -24.06 -32.79
CA LEU A 23 32.60 -24.95 -33.77
C LEU A 23 31.58 -25.82 -34.50
N LEU A 24 30.57 -26.35 -33.79
CA LEU A 24 29.47 -27.12 -34.41
C LEU A 24 28.63 -26.26 -35.36
N ILE A 25 28.33 -25.02 -34.97
CA ILE A 25 27.60 -24.06 -35.83
C ILE A 25 28.43 -23.72 -37.07
N ALA A 26 29.72 -23.42 -36.90
CA ALA A 26 30.61 -23.14 -38.02
C ALA A 26 30.73 -24.33 -38.99
N ALA A 27 30.86 -25.55 -38.46
CA ALA A 27 30.92 -26.78 -39.27
C ALA A 27 29.62 -27.02 -40.05
N GLY A 28 28.46 -26.82 -39.41
CA GLY A 28 27.17 -26.95 -40.08
C GLY A 28 26.96 -25.92 -41.19
N LEU A 29 27.34 -24.66 -40.94
CA LEU A 29 27.27 -23.58 -41.92
C LEU A 29 28.22 -23.84 -43.10
N ALA A 30 29.44 -24.30 -42.83
CA ALA A 30 30.40 -24.68 -43.86
C ALA A 30 29.89 -25.84 -44.73
N ALA A 31 29.30 -26.88 -44.12
CA ALA A 31 28.72 -28.00 -44.86
C ALA A 31 27.54 -27.56 -45.75
N LEU A 32 26.67 -26.69 -45.23
CA LEU A 32 25.53 -26.14 -45.98
C LEU A 32 26.01 -25.30 -47.18
N LEU A 33 26.97 -24.40 -46.96
CA LEU A 33 27.59 -23.61 -48.02
C LEU A 33 28.28 -24.48 -49.08
N ALA A 34 29.02 -25.50 -48.67
CA ALA A 34 29.68 -26.42 -49.60
C ALA A 34 28.67 -27.17 -50.49
N THR A 35 27.51 -27.53 -49.94
CA THR A 35 26.44 -28.23 -50.67
C THR A 35 25.69 -27.29 -51.60
N LEU A 36 25.46 -26.04 -51.20
CA LEU A 36 24.91 -24.99 -52.08
C LEU A 36 25.87 -24.63 -53.21
N ALA A 37 27.16 -24.49 -52.92
CA ALA A 37 28.18 -24.19 -53.93
C ALA A 37 28.34 -25.33 -54.94
N ALA A 38 28.21 -26.59 -54.51
CA ALA A 38 28.18 -27.73 -55.42
C ALA A 38 26.90 -27.78 -56.27
N ALA A 39 25.75 -27.42 -55.70
CA ALA A 39 24.49 -27.30 -56.42
C ALA A 39 24.51 -26.20 -57.48
N LEU A 40 25.17 -25.07 -57.20
CA LEU A 40 25.36 -23.95 -58.13
C LEU A 40 26.48 -24.20 -59.17
N GLY A 41 27.19 -25.32 -59.08
CA GLY A 41 28.27 -25.68 -60.01
C GLY A 41 29.60 -24.97 -59.76
N HIS A 42 29.75 -24.28 -58.63
CA HIS A 42 31.02 -23.63 -58.25
C HIS A 42 32.02 -24.60 -57.61
N LEU A 43 31.56 -25.68 -56.97
CA LEU A 43 32.39 -26.75 -56.41
C LEU A 43 32.02 -28.11 -57.02
N PRO A 44 32.97 -29.04 -57.17
CA PRO A 44 32.64 -30.42 -57.48
C PRO A 44 31.90 -31.06 -56.30
N TRP A 45 30.94 -31.94 -56.61
CA TRP A 45 30.29 -32.79 -55.62
C TRP A 45 31.30 -33.75 -54.99
N LEU A 46 31.00 -34.22 -53.77
CA LEU A 46 31.77 -35.29 -53.14
C LEU A 46 31.79 -36.51 -54.06
N ASP A 47 32.99 -36.97 -54.43
CA ASP A 47 33.16 -38.18 -55.24
C ASP A 47 33.37 -39.38 -54.33
N LEU A 48 32.40 -40.30 -54.33
CA LEU A 48 32.42 -41.51 -53.52
C LEU A 48 31.76 -42.64 -54.30
N SER A 49 32.54 -43.65 -54.66
CA SER A 49 32.09 -44.82 -55.41
C SER A 49 31.56 -45.90 -54.45
N LEU A 50 30.24 -45.89 -54.23
CA LEU A 50 29.57 -46.92 -53.47
C LEU A 50 29.13 -48.06 -54.42
N SER A 51 29.37 -49.30 -54.03
CA SER A 51 28.86 -50.48 -54.75
C SER A 51 27.99 -51.34 -53.85
N PHE A 52 26.90 -51.88 -54.40
CA PHE A 52 26.01 -52.79 -53.68
C PHE A 52 25.59 -53.91 -54.62
N GLY A 53 25.84 -55.17 -54.23
CA GLY A 53 25.49 -56.32 -55.08
C GLY A 53 26.16 -56.33 -56.47
N GLY A 54 27.33 -55.69 -56.63
CA GLY A 54 28.08 -55.65 -57.89
C GLY A 54 27.72 -54.48 -58.83
N THR A 55 26.71 -53.67 -58.52
CA THR A 55 26.43 -52.42 -59.25
C THR A 55 27.12 -51.24 -58.56
N VAL A 56 27.80 -50.40 -59.35
CA VAL A 56 28.42 -49.16 -58.87
C VAL A 56 27.43 -48.01 -59.06
N TYR A 57 27.24 -47.19 -58.03
CA TYR A 57 26.36 -46.02 -58.06
C TYR A 57 27.19 -44.74 -58.18
N PRO A 58 27.26 -44.10 -59.37
CA PRO A 58 28.08 -42.90 -59.58
C PRO A 58 27.59 -41.67 -58.79
N GLN A 59 26.31 -41.67 -58.40
CA GLN A 59 25.70 -40.54 -57.67
C GLN A 59 25.74 -40.72 -56.14
N ALA A 60 26.43 -41.75 -55.64
CA ALA A 60 26.43 -42.05 -54.22
C ALA A 60 27.04 -40.92 -53.37
N GLY A 61 28.11 -40.27 -53.85
CA GLY A 61 28.72 -39.14 -53.16
C GLY A 61 27.81 -37.91 -53.04
N MET A 62 27.03 -37.59 -54.08
CA MET A 62 26.00 -36.54 -54.02
C MET A 62 24.93 -36.85 -52.98
N ALA A 63 24.42 -38.08 -52.97
CA ALA A 63 23.40 -38.51 -52.00
C ALA A 63 23.92 -38.46 -50.56
N VAL A 64 25.16 -38.89 -50.32
CA VAL A 64 25.81 -38.85 -49.00
C VAL A 64 26.02 -37.41 -48.54
N GLN A 65 26.46 -36.51 -49.42
CA GLN A 65 26.66 -35.10 -49.09
C GLN A 65 25.35 -34.40 -48.71
N ILE A 66 24.27 -34.63 -49.48
CA ILE A 66 22.95 -34.05 -49.18
C ILE A 66 22.36 -34.65 -47.89
N ALA A 67 22.43 -35.97 -47.72
CA ALA A 67 21.94 -36.62 -46.51
C ALA A 67 22.71 -36.19 -45.26
N GLY A 68 24.04 -36.08 -45.35
CA GLY A 68 24.90 -35.64 -44.27
C GLY A 68 24.63 -34.18 -43.87
N THR A 69 24.44 -33.30 -44.84
CA THR A 69 24.13 -31.89 -44.55
C THR A 69 22.72 -31.70 -44.00
N ALA A 70 21.73 -32.42 -44.52
CA ALA A 70 20.39 -32.44 -43.95
C ALA A 70 20.39 -32.93 -42.48
N LEU A 71 21.18 -33.97 -42.17
CA LEU A 71 21.34 -34.47 -40.80
C LEU A 71 21.97 -33.43 -39.88
N ILE A 72 23.06 -32.78 -40.32
CA ILE A 72 23.75 -31.74 -39.54
C ILE A 72 22.80 -30.57 -39.27
N VAL A 73 22.10 -30.07 -40.29
CA VAL A 73 21.13 -28.97 -40.16
C VAL A 73 19.99 -29.36 -39.22
N GLY A 74 19.46 -30.58 -39.32
CA GLY A 74 18.44 -31.10 -38.42
C GLY A 74 18.90 -31.14 -36.96
N LEU A 75 20.15 -31.57 -36.71
CA LEU A 75 20.73 -31.59 -35.36
C LEU A 75 20.92 -30.17 -34.80
N LEU A 76 21.34 -29.22 -35.65
CA LEU A 76 21.49 -27.81 -35.28
C LEU A 76 20.15 -27.13 -34.98
N ALA A 77 19.07 -27.50 -35.68
CA ALA A 77 17.73 -27.01 -35.39
C ALA A 77 17.20 -27.45 -34.01
N TYR A 78 17.70 -28.55 -33.46
CA TYR A 78 17.28 -29.09 -32.16
C TYR A 78 17.95 -28.40 -30.95
N LEU A 79 19.13 -27.79 -31.13
CA LEU A 79 19.88 -27.07 -30.09
C LEU A 79 19.09 -25.95 -29.39
N PRO A 80 18.43 -25.00 -30.09
CA PRO A 80 17.71 -23.91 -29.43
C PRO A 80 16.47 -24.38 -28.66
N GLY A 81 15.82 -25.47 -29.11
CA GLY A 81 14.68 -26.07 -28.42
C GLY A 81 15.05 -26.62 -27.04
N ASN A 82 16.15 -27.38 -26.97
CA ASN A 82 16.64 -27.93 -25.70
C ASN A 82 17.14 -26.85 -24.75
N ALA A 83 17.75 -25.78 -25.26
CA ALA A 83 18.17 -24.65 -24.43
C ALA A 83 16.96 -23.95 -23.78
N ARG A 84 15.85 -23.80 -24.50
CA ARG A 84 14.61 -23.24 -23.98
C ARG A 84 13.98 -24.13 -22.90
N VAL A 85 13.93 -25.44 -23.13
CA VAL A 85 13.40 -26.41 -22.15
C VAL A 85 14.25 -26.40 -20.88
N LEU A 86 15.59 -26.42 -21.01
CA LEU A 86 16.50 -26.36 -19.87
C LEU A 86 16.40 -25.04 -19.08
N ALA A 87 16.14 -23.92 -19.78
CA ALA A 87 15.89 -22.63 -19.15
C ALA A 87 14.58 -22.64 -18.34
N LEU A 88 13.52 -23.26 -18.87
CA LEU A 88 12.24 -23.43 -18.18
C LEU A 88 12.36 -24.33 -16.94
N GLU A 89 13.10 -25.44 -17.04
CA GLU A 89 13.35 -26.31 -15.89
C GLU A 89 14.16 -25.62 -14.80
N ASN A 90 15.16 -24.81 -15.17
CA ASN A 90 15.95 -24.04 -14.22
C ASN A 90 15.16 -22.88 -13.61
N SER A 91 14.29 -22.20 -14.36
CA SER A 91 13.42 -21.17 -13.79
C SER A 91 12.41 -21.76 -12.81
N HIS A 92 11.86 -22.95 -13.13
CA HIS A 92 10.92 -23.64 -12.24
C HIS A 92 11.59 -24.15 -10.95
N ARG A 93 12.83 -24.67 -11.06
CA ARG A 93 13.64 -25.09 -9.90
C ARG A 93 14.08 -23.91 -9.02
N LYS A 94 14.36 -22.75 -9.63
CA LYS A 94 14.77 -21.53 -8.93
C LYS A 94 13.60 -20.84 -8.21
N PHE A 95 12.35 -21.22 -8.50
CA PHE A 95 11.16 -20.72 -7.81
C PHE A 95 10.87 -21.43 -6.48
N HIS A 96 11.57 -22.54 -6.17
CA HIS A 96 11.53 -23.09 -4.83
C HIS A 96 12.31 -22.18 -3.88
N ILE A 97 11.58 -21.35 -3.14
CA ILE A 97 12.05 -20.65 -1.94
C ILE A 97 12.85 -21.66 -1.12
N THR A 98 14.16 -21.47 -1.07
CA THR A 98 15.05 -22.36 -0.32
C THR A 98 14.96 -21.96 1.14
N MET A 99 14.98 -22.94 2.06
CA MET A 99 14.88 -22.67 3.50
C MET A 99 15.96 -21.70 3.99
N GLU A 100 17.09 -21.62 3.28
CA GLU A 100 18.19 -20.69 3.55
C GLU A 100 17.82 -19.23 3.23
N ASP A 101 17.00 -18.99 2.21
CA ASP A 101 16.50 -17.66 1.85
C ASP A 101 15.38 -17.20 2.81
N VAL A 102 14.51 -18.13 3.21
CA VAL A 102 13.55 -17.92 4.32
C VAL A 102 14.29 -17.61 5.61
N THR A 103 15.34 -18.37 5.94
CA THR A 103 16.13 -18.16 7.16
C THR A 103 16.88 -16.84 7.11
N ARG A 104 17.38 -16.42 5.94
CA ARG A 104 18.03 -15.11 5.75
C ARG A 104 17.03 -13.98 5.92
N ALA A 105 15.87 -14.05 5.26
CA ALA A 105 14.80 -13.07 5.40
C ALA A 105 14.30 -12.98 6.85
N TYR A 106 14.10 -14.13 7.50
CA TYR A 106 13.72 -14.24 8.92
C TYR A 106 14.76 -13.61 9.85
N ARG A 107 16.06 -13.85 9.61
CA ARG A 107 17.14 -13.22 10.37
C ARG A 107 17.21 -11.71 10.16
N ILE A 108 17.00 -11.22 8.94
CA ILE A 108 17.04 -9.79 8.64
C ILE A 108 15.84 -9.07 9.28
N ALA A 109 14.64 -9.64 9.13
CA ALA A 109 13.43 -9.13 9.76
C ALA A 109 13.56 -9.10 11.28
N HIS A 110 14.06 -10.18 11.89
CA HIS A 110 14.26 -10.21 13.34
C HIS A 110 15.50 -9.46 13.83
N ALA A 111 16.51 -9.19 13.00
CA ALA A 111 17.64 -8.35 13.42
C ALA A 111 17.20 -6.89 13.61
N ALA A 112 16.34 -6.39 12.72
CA ALA A 112 15.77 -5.04 12.81
C ALA A 112 14.81 -4.89 14.00
N ASP A 113 13.99 -5.93 14.25
CA ASP A 113 13.07 -6.04 15.39
C ASP A 113 13.83 -6.08 16.73
N ARG A 114 14.98 -6.76 16.73
CA ARG A 114 15.80 -6.95 17.93
C ARG A 114 16.48 -5.68 18.40
N THR A 115 16.91 -4.79 17.51
CA THR A 115 17.75 -3.61 17.83
C THR A 115 17.21 -2.68 18.93
N GLY A 116 15.90 -2.67 19.21
CA GLY A 116 15.31 -1.84 20.28
C GLY A 116 15.35 -2.45 21.70
N VAL A 117 15.46 -3.78 21.83
CA VAL A 117 15.27 -4.50 23.11
C VAL A 117 16.60 -4.89 23.80
N PHE A 118 17.74 -4.85 23.10
CA PHE A 118 19.03 -5.34 23.67
C PHE A 118 19.73 -4.39 24.64
N ASN A 119 19.34 -3.12 24.73
CA ASN A 119 19.90 -2.23 25.75
C ASN A 119 19.39 -2.59 27.16
N LEU A 120 18.23 -3.24 27.31
CA LEU A 120 17.82 -3.79 28.61
C LEU A 120 18.55 -5.11 28.89
N LYS A 121 18.69 -5.98 27.88
CA LYS A 121 19.26 -7.32 28.09
C LYS A 121 20.74 -7.28 28.49
N SER A 122 21.55 -6.37 27.92
CA SER A 122 22.96 -6.22 28.32
C SER A 122 23.11 -5.74 29.76
N GLU A 123 22.24 -4.83 30.21
CA GLU A 123 22.22 -4.36 31.60
C GLU A 123 21.72 -5.45 32.57
N PHE A 124 20.76 -6.28 32.15
CA PHE A 124 20.30 -7.44 32.92
C PHE A 124 21.36 -8.54 33.04
N ASP A 125 22.12 -8.81 31.97
CA ASP A 125 23.22 -9.78 32.00
C ASP A 125 24.38 -9.24 32.87
N SER A 126 24.68 -7.94 32.82
CA SER A 126 25.61 -7.24 33.72
C SER A 126 25.22 -7.37 35.20
N VAL A 127 23.95 -7.16 35.54
CA VAL A 127 23.44 -7.33 36.92
C VAL A 127 23.45 -8.80 37.35
N ARG A 128 23.13 -9.73 36.44
CA ARG A 128 23.20 -11.17 36.70
C ARG A 128 24.63 -11.64 36.98
N GLU A 129 25.60 -11.15 36.21
CA GLU A 129 27.02 -11.45 36.40
C GLU A 129 27.52 -10.88 37.74
N ARG A 130 27.07 -9.68 38.12
CA ARG A 130 27.34 -9.10 39.45
C ARG A 130 26.72 -9.90 40.59
N ILE A 131 25.49 -10.41 40.42
CA ILE A 131 24.82 -11.29 41.39
C ILE A 131 25.54 -12.64 41.54
N ALA A 132 25.95 -13.24 40.42
CA ALA A 132 26.74 -14.48 40.43
C ALA A 132 28.10 -14.26 41.12
N TYR A 133 28.77 -13.14 40.84
CA TYR A 133 30.00 -12.74 41.49
C TYR A 133 29.84 -12.55 43.02
N LEU A 134 28.73 -11.95 43.47
CA LEU A 134 28.44 -11.77 44.91
C LEU A 134 28.12 -13.09 45.61
N ARG A 135 27.50 -14.05 44.91
CA ARG A 135 27.19 -15.39 45.45
C ARG A 135 28.45 -16.24 45.63
N ASP A 136 29.38 -16.16 44.70
CA ASP A 136 30.59 -16.99 44.71
C ASP A 136 31.74 -16.39 45.57
N HIS A 137 31.49 -15.23 46.23
CA HIS A 137 32.45 -14.54 47.08
C HIS A 137 32.48 -15.14 48.51
N PRO A 138 33.66 -15.53 49.04
CA PRO A 138 33.78 -16.32 50.27
C PRO A 138 33.24 -15.65 51.54
N ASP A 139 33.21 -14.32 51.60
CA ASP A 139 32.69 -13.54 52.75
C ASP A 139 31.18 -13.26 52.70
N LEU A 140 30.50 -13.58 51.58
CA LEU A 140 29.07 -13.32 51.35
C LEU A 140 28.24 -14.60 51.16
N ALA A 141 28.82 -15.77 51.44
CA ALA A 141 28.16 -17.08 51.28
C ALA A 141 26.86 -17.23 52.09
N GLU A 142 26.64 -16.40 53.12
CA GLU A 142 25.42 -16.38 53.95
C GLU A 142 24.26 -15.55 53.34
N LEU A 143 24.49 -14.82 52.24
CA LEU A 143 23.51 -13.93 51.58
C LEU A 143 22.67 -14.63 50.49
N GLU A 144 22.53 -15.95 50.55
CA GLU A 144 21.80 -16.73 49.53
C GLU A 144 20.35 -16.26 49.37
N ALA A 145 19.65 -15.98 50.48
CA ALA A 145 18.24 -15.55 50.44
C ALA A 145 18.03 -14.12 49.88
N PRO A 146 18.76 -13.07 50.31
CA PRO A 146 18.61 -11.73 49.73
C PRO A 146 18.97 -11.64 48.25
N VAL A 147 19.95 -12.42 47.80
CA VAL A 147 20.35 -12.43 46.38
C VAL A 147 19.30 -13.10 45.50
N ILE A 148 18.66 -14.18 45.99
CA ILE A 148 17.52 -14.81 45.30
C ILE A 148 16.30 -13.89 45.29
N GLU A 149 16.04 -13.16 46.38
CA GLU A 149 14.94 -12.20 46.46
C GLU A 149 15.11 -11.06 45.45
N VAL A 150 16.29 -10.46 45.35
CA VAL A 150 16.59 -9.41 44.35
C VAL A 150 16.49 -9.97 42.92
N ALA A 151 16.97 -11.19 42.67
CA ALA A 151 16.83 -11.84 41.37
C ALA A 151 15.36 -12.10 41.00
N ALA A 152 14.53 -12.49 41.96
CA ALA A 152 13.08 -12.68 41.78
C ALA A 152 12.36 -11.35 41.52
N GLN A 153 12.68 -10.30 42.27
CA GLN A 153 12.14 -8.95 42.08
C GLN A 153 12.52 -8.37 40.71
N MET A 154 13.79 -8.51 40.32
CA MET A 154 14.27 -8.10 39.00
C MET A 154 13.60 -8.91 37.89
N SER A 155 13.40 -10.23 38.05
CA SER A 155 12.69 -11.05 37.06
C SER A 155 11.22 -10.65 36.90
N HIS A 156 10.57 -10.19 37.97
CA HIS A 156 9.20 -9.68 37.91
C HIS A 156 9.17 -8.33 37.16
N LEU A 157 10.07 -7.42 37.52
CA LEU A 157 10.19 -6.10 36.89
C LEU A 157 10.54 -6.20 35.40
N SER A 158 11.44 -7.12 35.00
CA SER A 158 11.72 -7.39 33.58
C SER A 158 10.48 -7.88 32.84
N ARG A 159 9.67 -8.73 33.46
CA ARG A 159 8.47 -9.30 32.84
C ARG A 159 7.39 -8.24 32.67
N ASP A 160 7.24 -7.36 33.65
CA ASP A 160 6.29 -6.25 33.58
C ASP A 160 6.71 -5.22 32.52
N LEU A 161 8.00 -4.86 32.47
CA LEU A 161 8.53 -3.99 31.42
C LEU A 161 8.40 -4.63 30.04
N ALA A 162 8.72 -5.91 29.88
CA ALA A 162 8.56 -6.62 28.62
C ALA A 162 7.10 -6.73 28.18
N ARG A 163 6.15 -6.75 29.13
CA ARG A 163 4.72 -6.74 28.82
C ARG A 163 4.25 -5.34 28.38
N VAL A 164 4.63 -4.31 29.11
CA VAL A 164 4.24 -2.91 28.84
C VAL A 164 4.89 -2.37 27.56
N TYR A 165 6.18 -2.65 27.38
CA TYR A 165 6.96 -2.25 26.22
C TYR A 165 7.13 -3.40 25.22
N SER A 166 6.18 -4.34 25.18
CA SER A 166 6.14 -5.32 24.10
C SER A 166 5.96 -4.61 22.76
N ASP A 167 6.57 -5.14 21.71
CA ASP A 167 6.44 -4.59 20.37
C ASP A 167 4.97 -4.52 19.92
N ASP A 168 4.16 -5.49 20.35
CA ASP A 168 2.70 -5.49 20.13
C ASP A 168 1.97 -4.37 20.89
N ALA A 169 2.43 -3.98 22.08
CA ALA A 169 1.86 -2.84 22.81
C ALA A 169 2.28 -1.51 22.17
N VAL A 170 3.55 -1.37 21.80
CA VAL A 170 4.08 -0.17 21.15
C VAL A 170 3.45 0.05 19.77
N ARG A 171 3.31 -1.03 18.98
CA ARG A 171 2.63 -0.99 17.68
C ARG A 171 1.18 -0.55 17.82
N ARG A 172 0.42 -1.16 18.72
CA ARG A 172 -0.99 -0.75 18.99
C ARG A 172 -1.09 0.70 19.44
N ALA A 173 -0.18 1.18 20.29
CA ALA A 173 -0.16 2.57 20.72
C ALA A 173 0.12 3.52 19.54
N THR A 174 1.05 3.13 18.65
CA THR A 174 1.39 3.91 17.45
C THR A 174 0.22 3.95 16.47
N ASP A 175 -0.45 2.82 16.26
CA ASP A 175 -1.65 2.71 15.42
C ASP A 175 -2.78 3.60 15.97
N PHE A 176 -3.00 3.57 17.29
CA PHE A 176 -3.99 4.44 17.95
C PHE A 176 -3.67 5.92 17.78
N LEU A 177 -2.41 6.33 17.94
CA LEU A 177 -1.99 7.72 17.74
C LEU A 177 -2.16 8.17 16.28
N THR A 178 -1.85 7.30 15.32
CA THR A 178 -2.02 7.58 13.89
C THR A 178 -3.49 7.74 13.53
N GLN A 179 -4.33 6.85 14.06
CA GLN A 179 -5.78 6.92 13.90
C GLN A 179 -6.32 8.22 14.50
N ARG A 180 -5.91 8.58 15.72
CA ARG A 180 -6.30 9.83 16.37
C ARG A 180 -5.85 11.07 15.59
N GLN A 181 -4.66 11.05 15.00
CA GLN A 181 -4.20 12.15 14.16
C GLN A 181 -5.11 12.33 12.93
N THR A 182 -5.46 11.22 12.26
CA THR A 182 -6.36 11.24 11.11
C THR A 182 -7.76 11.73 11.49
N GLU A 183 -8.28 11.31 12.65
CA GLU A 183 -9.55 11.79 13.20
C GLU A 183 -9.51 13.30 13.50
N VAL A 184 -8.42 13.81 14.06
CA VAL A 184 -8.23 15.25 14.32
C VAL A 184 -8.15 16.04 13.01
N ASP A 185 -7.46 15.54 11.99
CA ASP A 185 -7.35 16.20 10.70
C ASP A 185 -8.73 16.28 9.99
N ASP A 186 -9.50 15.19 10.04
CA ASP A 186 -10.87 15.17 9.51
C ASP A 186 -11.80 16.13 10.28
N PHE A 187 -11.68 16.17 11.60
CA PHE A 187 -12.43 17.11 12.43
C PHE A 187 -12.09 18.56 12.10
N ASN A 188 -10.81 18.89 11.93
CA ASN A 188 -10.39 20.25 11.54
C ASN A 188 -10.95 20.64 10.18
N ARG A 189 -10.96 19.73 9.21
CA ARG A 189 -11.56 19.97 7.90
C ARG A 189 -13.05 20.32 8.01
N ARG A 190 -13.81 19.54 8.77
CA ARG A 190 -15.24 19.81 9.03
C ARG A 190 -15.45 21.13 9.75
N LEU A 191 -14.58 21.46 10.70
CA LEU A 191 -14.61 22.73 11.43
C LEU A 191 -14.43 23.92 10.48
N ASP A 192 -13.48 23.83 9.55
CA ASP A 192 -13.22 24.89 8.58
C ASP A 192 -14.34 25.03 7.55
N GLU A 193 -14.92 23.91 7.09
CA GLU A 193 -16.14 23.91 6.28
C GLU A 193 -17.29 24.64 7.00
N ALA A 194 -17.55 24.29 8.27
CA ALA A 194 -18.58 24.93 9.09
C ALA A 194 -18.33 26.44 9.30
N LYS A 195 -17.08 26.86 9.55
CA LYS A 195 -16.73 28.29 9.64
C LYS A 195 -17.00 29.03 8.34
N SER A 196 -16.67 28.43 7.21
CA SER A 196 -16.90 29.04 5.89
C SER A 196 -18.40 29.25 5.64
N HIS A 197 -19.23 28.29 6.04
CA HIS A 197 -20.69 28.40 5.97
C HIS A 197 -21.20 29.52 6.89
N ALA A 198 -20.70 29.61 8.12
CA ALA A 198 -21.09 30.67 9.05
C ALA A 198 -20.74 32.08 8.53
N VAL A 199 -19.58 32.24 7.88
CA VAL A 199 -19.19 33.51 7.23
C VAL A 199 -20.10 33.79 6.04
N GLY A 200 -20.38 32.79 5.20
CA GLY A 200 -21.30 32.93 4.07
C GLY A 200 -22.71 33.32 4.49
N LEU A 201 -23.25 32.71 5.56
CA LEU A 201 -24.55 33.04 6.11
C LEU A 201 -24.61 34.48 6.63
N ARG A 202 -23.55 34.97 7.28
CA ARG A 202 -23.47 36.36 7.73
C ARG A 202 -23.54 37.34 6.56
N ALA A 203 -22.75 37.10 5.51
CA ALA A 203 -22.78 37.93 4.31
C ALA A 203 -24.16 37.90 3.64
N TRP A 204 -24.79 36.72 3.58
CA TRP A 204 -26.12 36.59 2.99
C TRP A 204 -27.20 37.34 3.78
N ILE A 205 -27.11 37.38 5.11
CA ILE A 205 -28.00 38.21 5.94
C ILE A 205 -27.81 39.69 5.63
N GLU A 206 -26.57 40.17 5.55
CA GLU A 206 -26.26 41.57 5.23
C GLU A 206 -26.80 41.96 3.84
N ASP A 207 -26.65 41.08 2.84
CA ASP A 207 -27.19 41.29 1.50
C ASP A 207 -28.73 41.34 1.49
N VAL A 208 -29.39 40.43 2.21
CA VAL A 208 -30.86 40.40 2.32
C VAL A 208 -31.40 41.64 3.04
N GLU A 209 -30.76 42.10 4.12
CA GLU A 209 -31.14 43.33 4.81
C GLU A 209 -31.02 44.56 3.89
N MET A 210 -29.97 44.62 3.06
CA MET A 210 -29.80 45.69 2.08
C MET A 210 -30.88 45.64 0.98
N ASP A 211 -31.19 44.45 0.47
CA ASP A 211 -32.24 44.25 -0.53
C ASP A 211 -33.63 44.61 0.02
N GLU A 212 -33.91 44.27 1.28
CA GLU A 212 -35.14 44.65 1.98
C GLU A 212 -35.25 46.17 2.14
N ALA A 213 -34.18 46.84 2.55
CA ALA A 213 -34.16 48.30 2.66
C ALA A 213 -34.41 49.00 1.30
N VAL A 214 -33.89 48.44 0.21
CA VAL A 214 -34.16 48.93 -1.15
C VAL A 214 -35.63 48.72 -1.53
N ALA A 215 -36.18 47.54 -1.24
CA ALA A 215 -37.58 47.23 -1.51
C ALA A 215 -38.53 48.13 -0.72
N GLU A 216 -38.23 48.42 0.56
CA GLU A 216 -39.00 49.34 1.40
C GLU A 216 -38.97 50.76 0.81
N ALA A 217 -37.81 51.26 0.40
CA ALA A 217 -37.69 52.57 -0.24
C ALA A 217 -38.46 52.66 -1.57
N GLN A 218 -38.43 51.59 -2.38
CA GLN A 218 -39.20 51.51 -3.62
C GLN A 218 -40.71 51.50 -3.36
N LEU A 219 -41.17 50.73 -2.37
CA LEU A 219 -42.57 50.68 -1.98
C LEU A 219 -43.05 52.04 -1.48
N ALA A 220 -42.29 52.70 -0.59
CA ALA A 220 -42.59 54.03 -0.09
C ALA A 220 -42.72 55.05 -1.22
N ARG A 221 -41.82 55.00 -2.20
CA ARG A 221 -41.88 55.86 -3.39
C ARG A 221 -43.12 55.59 -4.24
N ILE A 222 -43.46 54.32 -4.50
CA ILE A 222 -44.67 53.96 -5.25
C ILE A 222 -45.93 54.44 -4.52
N CYS A 223 -45.96 54.33 -3.19
CA CYS A 223 -47.06 54.85 -2.38
C CYS A 223 -47.20 56.38 -2.49
N GLU A 224 -46.09 57.11 -2.47
CA GLU A 224 -46.08 58.57 -2.65
C GLU A 224 -46.54 58.95 -4.07
N GLU A 225 -46.02 58.29 -5.10
CA GLU A 225 -46.44 58.50 -6.51
C GLU A 225 -47.94 58.20 -6.68
N LEU A 226 -48.47 57.16 -6.02
CA LEU A 226 -49.90 56.84 -6.04
C LEU A 226 -50.74 57.89 -5.30
N HIS A 227 -50.25 58.40 -4.16
CA HIS A 227 -50.89 59.46 -3.39
C HIS A 227 -50.99 60.77 -4.20
N GLU A 228 -49.93 61.12 -4.94
CA GLU A 228 -49.92 62.28 -5.85
C GLU A 228 -50.95 62.14 -6.97
N LEU A 229 -51.10 60.94 -7.56
CA LEU A 229 -52.02 60.71 -8.68
C LEU A 229 -53.49 60.62 -8.25
N LEU A 230 -53.79 60.22 -7.01
CA LEU A 230 -55.15 59.94 -6.52
C LEU A 230 -55.37 60.47 -5.09
N PRO A 231 -55.35 61.81 -4.87
CA PRO A 231 -55.45 62.38 -3.53
C PRO A 231 -56.80 62.08 -2.85
N GLU A 232 -57.92 62.11 -3.59
CA GLU A 232 -59.27 61.90 -3.04
C GLU A 232 -59.51 60.49 -2.47
N LEU A 233 -58.84 59.47 -3.01
CA LEU A 233 -58.94 58.08 -2.55
C LEU A 233 -58.03 57.79 -1.34
N SER A 234 -56.99 58.60 -1.17
CA SER A 234 -56.00 58.44 -0.11
C SER A 234 -56.44 59.09 1.21
N GLU A 235 -57.20 60.18 1.17
CA GLU A 235 -57.83 60.77 2.37
C GLU A 235 -58.86 59.81 2.98
N THR A 236 -59.62 59.09 2.13
CA THR A 236 -60.58 58.06 2.56
C THR A 236 -59.91 56.86 3.23
N LEU A 237 -58.75 56.40 2.71
CA LEU A 237 -57.98 55.32 3.34
C LEU A 237 -57.27 55.76 4.64
N ARG A 238 -56.92 57.05 4.77
CA ARG A 238 -56.24 57.58 5.97
C ARG A 238 -57.19 57.88 7.12
N GLU A 239 -58.44 58.25 6.85
CA GLU A 239 -59.50 58.32 7.86
C GLU A 239 -59.79 56.96 8.50
N ASP A 240 -59.67 55.85 7.75
CA ASP A 240 -59.82 54.50 8.29
C ASP A 240 -58.60 54.02 9.11
N ALA A 241 -57.46 54.73 9.07
CA ALA A 241 -56.19 54.29 9.65
C ALA A 241 -55.79 54.90 11.02
N GLN A 242 -56.66 55.67 11.70
CA GLN A 242 -56.41 56.17 13.07
C GLN A 242 -57.60 55.92 14.02
N PRO A 243 -57.44 55.34 15.24
CA PRO A 243 -56.40 54.47 15.78
C PRO A 243 -56.93 53.06 16.16
N VAL A 244 -56.25 51.99 15.74
CA VAL A 244 -56.37 50.64 16.38
C VAL A 244 -55.19 50.38 17.35
N VAL A 245 -54.38 51.41 17.65
CA VAL A 245 -53.16 51.28 18.47
C VAL A 245 -53.45 51.04 19.97
N GLU A 246 -54.70 51.11 20.44
CA GLU A 246 -55.01 50.86 21.86
C GLU A 246 -55.31 49.39 22.21
N ALA A 247 -55.39 48.48 21.22
CA ALA A 247 -55.70 47.07 21.48
C ALA A 247 -54.48 46.14 21.59
N THR A 248 -53.31 46.51 21.06
CA THR A 248 -52.13 45.62 21.03
C THR A 248 -51.12 45.85 22.16
N ALA A 249 -51.24 46.94 22.93
CA ALA A 249 -50.36 47.21 24.06
C ALA A 249 -50.68 46.40 25.34
N ARG A 250 -51.81 45.69 25.41
CA ARG A 250 -52.18 44.87 26.58
C ARG A 250 -51.62 43.44 26.55
N ASP A 251 -51.11 42.97 25.42
CA ASP A 251 -50.52 41.62 25.29
C ASP A 251 -48.98 41.61 25.19
N ALA A 252 -48.34 42.76 25.29
CA ALA A 252 -46.89 42.83 25.43
C ALA A 252 -46.46 42.53 26.88
N ALA A 253 -46.57 41.25 27.27
CA ALA A 253 -45.73 40.72 28.33
C ALA A 253 -44.26 40.99 27.95
N PRO A 254 -43.38 41.36 28.90
CA PRO A 254 -42.02 41.75 28.56
C PRO A 254 -41.31 40.55 27.92
N ALA A 255 -40.92 40.70 26.67
CA ALA A 255 -40.05 39.77 25.96
C ALA A 255 -38.72 39.66 26.72
N ARG A 256 -38.70 38.76 27.69
CA ARG A 256 -37.48 38.28 28.34
C ARG A 256 -36.93 37.16 27.47
N ASP A 257 -35.82 37.48 26.81
CA ASP A 257 -34.71 36.57 26.53
C ASP A 257 -34.96 35.36 25.59
N ALA A 258 -35.83 35.48 24.58
CA ALA A 258 -35.98 34.44 23.54
C ALA A 258 -34.75 34.32 22.60
N ALA A 259 -33.82 35.29 22.62
CA ALA A 259 -32.59 35.23 21.84
C ALA A 259 -31.54 34.25 22.42
N ARG A 260 -31.74 33.76 23.65
CA ARG A 260 -30.85 32.80 24.31
C ARG A 260 -31.30 31.34 24.17
N ASP A 261 -32.55 31.10 23.78
CA ASP A 261 -33.20 29.79 23.85
C ASP A 261 -32.72 28.82 22.74
N TRP A 262 -32.37 29.34 21.56
CA TRP A 262 -31.91 28.51 20.43
C TRP A 262 -30.49 27.94 20.58
N ILE A 263 -29.71 28.41 21.57
CA ILE A 263 -28.37 27.88 21.86
C ILE A 263 -28.43 26.74 22.89
N ASP A 264 -29.42 26.75 23.79
CA ASP A 264 -29.59 25.69 24.80
C ASP A 264 -30.35 24.46 24.27
N ASP A 265 -31.20 24.62 23.25
CA ASP A 265 -31.91 23.49 22.61
C ASP A 265 -31.00 22.56 21.78
N VAL A 266 -29.76 22.99 21.47
CA VAL A 266 -28.76 22.14 20.80
C VAL A 266 -27.94 21.32 21.80
N ALA A 267 -28.07 21.59 23.11
CA ALA A 267 -27.28 20.94 24.16
C ALA A 267 -28.01 19.79 24.89
N CYS A 268 -29.28 19.51 24.58
CA CYS A 268 -30.06 18.44 25.24
C CYS A 268 -30.55 17.31 24.31
N ASP A 269 -30.04 17.19 23.08
CA ASP A 269 -30.12 15.93 22.33
C ASP A 269 -29.03 14.97 22.83
N ASP A 270 -29.21 14.49 24.05
CA ASP A 270 -28.46 13.41 24.70
C ASP A 270 -28.88 12.02 24.14
N ASP A 271 -29.21 11.97 22.84
CA ASP A 271 -29.62 10.75 22.11
C ASP A 271 -28.54 10.25 21.13
N PHE A 272 -27.31 10.77 21.24
CA PHE A 272 -26.11 10.17 20.62
C PHE A 272 -25.47 9.09 21.52
N ALA A 273 -26.29 8.26 22.17
CA ALA A 273 -25.89 6.87 22.45
C ALA A 273 -25.97 6.07 21.15
N ALA A 274 -25.01 6.30 20.25
CA ALA A 274 -24.81 5.45 19.09
C ALA A 274 -24.53 4.02 19.57
N ASP A 275 -25.53 3.16 19.50
CA ASP A 275 -25.39 1.73 19.71
C ASP A 275 -24.46 1.19 18.60
N PRO A 276 -23.20 0.82 18.91
CA PRO A 276 -22.18 0.53 17.91
C PRO A 276 -22.51 -0.71 17.07
N VAL A 277 -23.49 -1.51 17.49
CA VAL A 277 -23.86 -2.78 16.84
C VAL A 277 -24.75 -2.55 15.61
N LYS A 278 -25.51 -1.45 15.53
CA LYS A 278 -26.48 -1.24 14.45
C LYS A 278 -25.85 -0.70 13.17
N SER A 279 -24.82 0.14 13.28
CA SER A 279 -24.16 0.75 12.12
C SER A 279 -23.34 -0.26 11.30
N ASP A 280 -22.73 -1.26 11.94
CA ASP A 280 -21.99 -2.34 11.26
C ASP A 280 -22.92 -3.23 10.41
N SER A 281 -24.15 -3.48 10.86
CA SER A 281 -25.14 -4.27 10.11
C SER A 281 -25.58 -3.55 8.84
N ASP A 282 -25.84 -2.24 8.91
CA ASP A 282 -26.27 -1.44 7.76
C ASP A 282 -25.15 -1.28 6.71
N ILE A 283 -23.89 -1.21 7.16
CA ILE A 283 -22.72 -1.15 6.27
C ILE A 283 -22.52 -2.49 5.54
N VAL A 284 -22.70 -3.62 6.23
CA VAL A 284 -22.62 -4.96 5.61
C VAL A 284 -23.76 -5.19 4.61
N GLU A 285 -24.96 -4.71 4.90
CA GLU A 285 -26.10 -4.82 3.98
C GLU A 285 -25.88 -3.99 2.71
N LEU A 286 -25.38 -2.75 2.82
CA LEU A 286 -25.03 -1.90 1.68
C LEU A 286 -23.91 -2.50 0.80
N LEU A 287 -22.90 -3.13 1.39
CA LEU A 287 -21.82 -3.79 0.65
C LEU A 287 -22.29 -5.06 -0.06
N SER A 288 -23.17 -5.85 0.57
CA SER A 288 -23.74 -7.05 -0.05
C SER A 288 -24.62 -6.72 -1.27
N ARG A 289 -25.35 -5.60 -1.22
CA ARG A 289 -26.22 -5.13 -2.31
C ARG A 289 -25.41 -4.63 -3.52
N ARG A 290 -24.21 -4.10 -3.28
CA ARG A 290 -23.30 -3.60 -4.32
C ARG A 290 -22.46 -4.71 -4.96
N ALA A 291 -22.25 -5.83 -4.29
CA ALA A 291 -21.55 -6.99 -4.84
C ALA A 291 -22.44 -7.90 -5.73
N ALA A 292 -23.76 -7.65 -5.75
CA ALA A 292 -24.74 -8.41 -6.52
C ALA A 292 -25.22 -7.71 -7.81
N GLN A 293 -24.63 -6.56 -8.16
CA GLN A 293 -24.80 -5.86 -9.44
C GLN A 293 -23.52 -5.96 -10.26
#